data_AF-S2JPK9-F1
#
_entry.id   AF-S2JPK9-F1
#
_cell.length_a   1.000
_cell.length_b   1.000
_cell.length_c   1.000
_cell.angle_alpha   90.00
_cell.angle_beta   90.00
_cell.angle_gamma   90.00
#
_symmetry.space_group_name_H-M   'P 1'
#
loop_
_entity.id
_entity.type
_entity.pdbx_description
1 polymer ?
#
loop_
_entity_poly.entity_id
_entity_poly.type
_entity_poly.pdbx_seq_one_letter_code
_entity_poly.pdbx_strand_id
1 'polypeptide(L)'
;MGQIKPAQQQQQQKNIFSKSPFTVYLLTSFGFGLLVTVLALWGSPNTWSDFYNSKPIKGDMGFGRFSIRGSRYIDGKYTPFAYPWRRIEPSQIGKSIAWFSYTVHQLGQWFILAMVQLSKKKQTRWSDDYQWWNWQMVYLNGFMAVYKLVHGHIFYDGLAIDVAEGIAQGSVVLILVFAIIIAIPYRGIIFGYGKRPASDAVIQFVRKYHGYAMSFGTVLNFHYHPVEGTMGHTFGFVYQCLLIWQSTNFLHKSHRNKSWVLLLETWVFIHGTLTALIQPGIGWQIFSYGFMIMFLVNQIFQTKLSQNRLLMSVIYTAFFIWAHWGFRKDKVYYRATFIPISEYLCVYFALGVGKLTEYAVQKLPGLKKPIVITSAVGATVALTVGLAMTLAGNLTVYNDY
;
A
#
# COMPACT_ATOMS: atom_id res chain seq x y z
N MET A 1 -34.62 -46.57 28.25
CA MET A 1 -34.13 -45.25 28.68
C MET A 1 -32.63 -45.25 28.49
N GLY A 2 -31.95 -44.37 27.76
CA GLY A 2 -32.28 -43.20 26.96
C GLY A 2 -30.92 -42.78 26.38
N GLN A 3 -30.89 -42.56 25.07
CA GLN A 3 -29.71 -42.30 24.25
C GLN A 3 -28.90 -41.09 24.74
N ILE A 4 -27.56 -41.17 24.76
CA ILE A 4 -26.72 -40.02 24.36
C ILE A 4 -25.46 -40.51 23.63
N LYS A 5 -25.55 -40.57 22.31
CA LYS A 5 -24.51 -40.07 21.40
C LYS A 5 -25.27 -39.31 20.30
N PRO A 6 -24.79 -38.12 19.89
CA PRO A 6 -23.59 -38.15 19.07
C PRO A 6 -22.60 -37.01 19.29
N ALA A 7 -21.31 -37.38 19.34
CA ALA A 7 -20.18 -36.52 19.01
C ALA A 7 -20.15 -36.21 17.49
N GLN A 8 -21.21 -35.60 16.96
CA GLN A 8 -21.34 -35.22 15.54
C GLN A 8 -21.78 -33.76 15.31
N GLN A 9 -21.68 -32.87 16.30
CA GLN A 9 -22.00 -31.44 16.10
C GLN A 9 -20.79 -30.50 15.99
N GLN A 10 -19.55 -31.00 15.98
CA GLN A 10 -18.36 -30.16 15.76
C GLN A 10 -17.74 -30.27 14.36
N GLN A 11 -18.45 -30.82 13.38
CA GLN A 11 -17.87 -31.07 12.06
C GLN A 11 -18.78 -30.70 10.89
N GLN A 12 -19.34 -29.48 10.84
CA GLN A 12 -19.77 -28.92 9.54
C GLN A 12 -20.07 -27.42 9.47
N GLN A 13 -19.36 -26.55 10.20
CA GLN A 13 -19.18 -25.18 9.70
C GLN A 13 -17.92 -25.14 8.85
N LYS A 14 -17.96 -25.79 7.68
CA LYS A 14 -17.04 -25.44 6.59
C LYS A 14 -17.41 -24.04 6.17
N ASN A 15 -16.79 -23.08 6.85
CA ASN A 15 -16.91 -21.65 6.62
C ASN A 15 -16.80 -21.42 5.11
N ILE A 16 -17.70 -20.62 4.52
CA ILE A 16 -17.72 -20.32 3.07
C ILE A 16 -16.35 -19.81 2.59
N PHE A 17 -15.57 -19.23 3.50
CA PHE A 17 -14.18 -18.78 3.31
C PHE A 17 -13.15 -19.90 3.07
N SER A 18 -13.45 -21.18 3.34
CA SER A 18 -12.42 -22.24 3.41
C SER A 18 -12.04 -22.84 2.05
N LYS A 19 -12.88 -22.71 1.01
CA LYS A 19 -12.61 -23.35 -0.30
C LYS A 19 -11.87 -22.46 -1.30
N SER A 20 -12.05 -21.14 -1.23
CA SER A 20 -11.31 -20.18 -2.06
C SER A 20 -11.26 -18.79 -1.41
N PRO A 21 -10.40 -18.62 -0.37
CA PRO A 21 -10.32 -17.35 0.36
C PRO A 21 -9.97 -16.18 -0.59
N PHE A 22 -9.12 -16.41 -1.59
CA PHE A 22 -8.71 -15.38 -2.54
C PHE A 22 -9.85 -14.89 -3.43
N THR A 23 -10.80 -15.76 -3.80
CA THR A 23 -12.00 -15.33 -4.54
C THR A 23 -12.81 -14.36 -3.70
N VAL A 24 -12.99 -14.64 -2.40
CA VAL A 24 -13.70 -13.72 -1.49
C VAL A 24 -12.95 -12.41 -1.34
N TYR A 25 -11.62 -12.44 -1.16
CA TYR A 25 -10.81 -11.23 -1.02
C TYR A 25 -10.90 -10.36 -2.27
N LEU A 26 -10.81 -10.95 -3.45
CA LEU A 26 -10.93 -10.24 -4.72
C LEU A 26 -12.33 -9.67 -4.90
N LEU A 27 -13.38 -10.50 -4.82
CA LEU A 27 -14.75 -10.08 -5.06
C LEU A 27 -15.19 -8.98 -4.09
N THR A 28 -14.84 -9.08 -2.81
CA THR A 28 -15.18 -8.04 -1.82
C THR A 28 -14.38 -6.76 -2.03
N SER A 29 -13.11 -6.85 -2.44
CA SER A 29 -12.30 -5.66 -2.74
C SER A 29 -12.81 -4.91 -3.97
N PHE A 30 -13.12 -5.63 -5.05
CA PHE A 30 -13.77 -5.07 -6.24
C PHE A 30 -15.16 -4.55 -5.93
N GLY A 31 -15.96 -5.30 -5.18
CA GLY A 31 -17.29 -4.89 -4.75
C GLY A 31 -17.26 -3.58 -3.97
N PHE A 32 -16.33 -3.41 -3.03
CA PHE A 32 -16.16 -2.17 -2.28
C PHE A 32 -15.72 -1.00 -3.17
N GLY A 33 -14.71 -1.21 -4.04
CA GLY A 33 -14.26 -0.16 -4.96
C GLY A 33 -15.36 0.29 -5.93
N LEU A 34 -16.17 -0.65 -6.44
CA LEU A 34 -17.34 -0.35 -7.26
C LEU A 34 -18.42 0.38 -6.45
N LEU A 35 -18.69 -0.04 -5.21
CA LEU A 35 -19.65 0.62 -4.34
C LEU A 35 -19.26 2.08 -4.06
N VAL A 36 -17.99 2.34 -3.71
CA VAL A 36 -17.42 3.69 -3.60
C VAL A 36 -17.72 4.50 -4.86
N THR A 37 -17.44 3.92 -6.04
CA THR A 37 -17.60 4.59 -7.33
C THR A 37 -19.05 4.92 -7.62
N VAL A 38 -19.94 3.94 -7.48
CA VAL A 38 -21.38 4.09 -7.71
C VAL A 38 -21.95 5.14 -6.75
N LEU A 39 -21.60 5.09 -5.47
CA LEU A 39 -22.06 6.06 -4.49
C LEU A 39 -21.52 7.47 -4.80
N ALA A 40 -20.24 7.61 -5.13
CA ALA A 40 -19.63 8.91 -5.44
C ALA A 40 -20.16 9.55 -6.73
N LEU A 41 -20.59 8.73 -7.70
CA LEU A 41 -21.26 9.19 -8.93
C LEU A 41 -22.78 9.32 -8.78
N TRP A 42 -23.36 8.76 -7.72
CA TRP A 42 -24.81 8.81 -7.49
C TRP A 42 -25.27 10.25 -7.27
N GLY A 43 -26.11 10.75 -8.19
CA GLY A 43 -26.62 12.12 -8.14
C GLY A 43 -25.55 13.18 -8.42
N SER A 44 -24.38 12.77 -8.91
CA SER A 44 -23.34 13.68 -9.38
C SER A 44 -23.69 14.22 -10.77
N PRO A 45 -23.39 15.50 -11.08
CA PRO A 45 -23.45 16.00 -12.45
C PRO A 45 -22.37 15.35 -13.35
N ASN A 46 -21.38 14.69 -12.75
CA ASN A 46 -20.31 13.98 -13.46
C ASN A 46 -20.84 12.69 -14.12
N THR A 47 -20.36 12.41 -15.31
CA THR A 47 -20.75 11.27 -16.14
C THR A 47 -19.69 10.17 -16.12
N TRP A 48 -19.97 9.04 -16.78
CA TRP A 48 -18.97 7.98 -16.98
C TRP A 48 -17.75 8.43 -17.79
N SER A 49 -17.79 9.54 -18.54
CA SER A 49 -16.58 10.06 -19.17
C SER A 49 -15.60 10.61 -18.13
N ASP A 50 -16.11 11.17 -17.03
CA ASP A 50 -15.30 11.73 -15.95
C ASP A 50 -14.60 10.65 -15.14
N PHE A 51 -15.14 9.42 -15.11
CA PHE A 51 -14.47 8.25 -14.54
C PHE A 51 -13.13 7.98 -15.22
N TYR A 52 -13.05 8.14 -16.55
CA TYR A 52 -11.85 7.89 -17.35
C TYR A 52 -10.98 9.14 -17.58
N ASN A 53 -11.55 10.35 -17.43
CA ASN A 53 -10.88 11.62 -17.70
C ASN A 53 -10.83 12.54 -16.46
N SER A 54 -10.40 12.00 -15.33
CA SER A 54 -10.50 12.69 -14.03
C SER A 54 -9.36 13.67 -13.77
N LYS A 55 -9.31 14.75 -14.55
CA LYS A 55 -8.34 15.86 -14.41
C LYS A 55 -9.03 17.08 -13.77
N PRO A 56 -9.33 17.06 -12.46
CA PRO A 56 -10.00 18.19 -11.82
C PRO A 56 -9.16 19.45 -11.95
N ILE A 57 -9.67 20.44 -12.70
CA ILE A 57 -9.05 21.77 -12.77
C ILE A 57 -9.51 22.57 -11.55
N LYS A 58 -10.84 22.70 -11.35
CA LYS A 58 -11.59 23.15 -10.15
C LYS A 58 -13.05 22.69 -10.32
N GLY A 59 -13.88 22.72 -9.27
CA GLY A 59 -15.34 22.51 -9.40
C GLY A 59 -15.90 21.45 -8.45
N ASP A 60 -17.08 20.90 -8.77
CA ASP A 60 -17.77 19.94 -7.91
C ASP A 60 -17.33 18.49 -8.17
N MET A 61 -16.73 17.85 -7.16
CA MET A 61 -16.44 16.41 -7.14
C MET A 61 -16.76 15.85 -5.76
N GLY A 62 -17.03 14.54 -5.68
CA GLY A 62 -17.62 13.93 -4.49
C GLY A 62 -19.12 14.09 -4.41
N PHE A 63 -19.86 13.08 -4.89
CA PHE A 63 -21.32 13.02 -4.81
C PHE A 63 -22.07 14.18 -5.50
N GLY A 64 -21.37 15.02 -6.27
CA GLY A 64 -21.93 16.24 -6.87
C GLY A 64 -22.35 17.32 -5.88
N ARG A 65 -21.83 17.28 -4.65
CA ARG A 65 -22.27 18.16 -3.55
C ARG A 65 -21.17 19.05 -2.99
N PHE A 66 -19.91 18.76 -3.31
CA PHE A 66 -18.77 19.43 -2.69
C PHE A 66 -17.87 20.05 -3.76
N SER A 67 -17.48 21.29 -3.53
CA SER A 67 -16.50 21.97 -4.38
C SER A 67 -15.07 21.64 -3.91
N ILE A 68 -14.25 21.19 -4.85
CA ILE A 68 -12.86 20.79 -4.63
C ILE A 68 -11.86 21.80 -5.20
N ARG A 69 -10.66 21.84 -4.60
CA ARG A 69 -9.58 22.75 -4.98
C ARG A 69 -9.08 22.52 -6.39
N GLY A 70 -9.11 21.28 -6.86
CA GLY A 70 -8.56 20.88 -8.15
C GLY A 70 -7.04 21.02 -8.21
N SER A 71 -6.51 20.85 -9.42
CA SER A 71 -5.07 20.85 -9.68
C SER A 71 -4.50 22.25 -9.46
N ARG A 72 -3.45 22.36 -8.65
CA ARG A 72 -2.80 23.64 -8.37
C ARG A 72 -1.87 24.02 -9.53
N TYR A 73 -2.15 25.13 -10.20
CA TYR A 73 -1.38 25.65 -11.33
C TYR A 73 -0.92 27.09 -11.01
N ILE A 74 0.39 27.30 -10.92
CA ILE A 74 1.03 28.57 -10.56
C ILE A 74 2.13 28.84 -11.59
N ASP A 75 2.20 30.07 -12.11
CA ASP A 75 3.24 30.53 -13.05
C ASP A 75 3.46 29.61 -14.26
N GLY A 76 2.37 29.06 -14.81
CA GLY A 76 2.43 28.19 -15.98
C GLY A 76 2.81 26.74 -15.68
N LYS A 77 2.91 26.34 -14.40
CA LYS A 77 3.29 24.98 -13.99
C LYS A 77 2.35 24.40 -12.95
N TYR A 78 2.11 23.08 -13.03
CA TYR A 78 1.41 22.37 -11.97
C TYR A 78 2.32 22.27 -10.74
N THR A 79 1.74 22.39 -9.54
CA THR A 79 2.48 22.17 -8.30
C THR A 79 2.71 20.67 -8.10
N PRO A 80 3.96 20.22 -7.90
CA PRO A 80 4.28 18.81 -7.70
C PRO A 80 3.59 18.28 -6.44
N PHE A 81 3.01 17.07 -6.49
CA PHE A 81 2.35 16.41 -5.35
C PHE A 81 1.31 17.27 -4.62
N ALA A 82 0.65 18.17 -5.37
CA ALA A 82 -0.51 18.88 -4.88
C ALA A 82 -1.77 18.07 -5.13
N TYR A 83 -2.19 17.29 -4.14
CA TYR A 83 -3.37 16.46 -4.26
C TYR A 83 -4.63 17.30 -4.58
N PRO A 84 -5.36 17.02 -5.68
CA PRO A 84 -6.41 17.93 -6.14
C PRO A 84 -7.80 17.64 -5.56
N TRP A 85 -8.05 16.42 -5.07
CA TRP A 85 -9.34 15.99 -4.48
C TRP A 85 -9.43 16.37 -3.00
N ARG A 86 -9.66 17.65 -2.76
CA ARG A 86 -9.73 18.27 -1.43
C ARG A 86 -10.74 19.39 -1.46
N ARG A 87 -11.59 19.56 -0.45
CA ARG A 87 -12.54 20.68 -0.44
C ARG A 87 -11.84 22.04 -0.47
N ILE A 88 -12.51 22.98 -1.13
CA ILE A 88 -12.15 24.41 -1.07
C ILE A 88 -12.29 24.90 0.36
N GLU A 89 -13.44 24.60 0.97
CA GLU A 89 -13.81 24.95 2.34
C GLU A 89 -13.93 23.68 3.20
N PRO A 90 -12.88 23.29 3.94
CA PRO A 90 -12.92 22.08 4.77
C PRO A 90 -13.84 22.23 5.99
N SER A 91 -14.57 21.17 6.34
CA SER A 91 -15.37 21.12 7.57
C SER A 91 -14.49 20.79 8.78
N GLN A 92 -14.46 21.65 9.80
CA GLN A 92 -13.68 21.41 11.02
C GLN A 92 -14.12 20.14 11.77
N ILE A 93 -15.43 19.91 11.82
CA ILE A 93 -16.00 18.68 12.41
C ILE A 93 -15.60 17.47 11.55
N GLY A 94 -15.71 17.58 10.23
CA GLY A 94 -15.32 16.51 9.30
C GLY A 94 -13.85 16.11 9.44
N LYS A 95 -12.96 17.09 9.56
CA LYS A 95 -11.52 16.90 9.82
C LYS A 95 -11.27 16.21 11.16
N SER A 96 -11.93 16.68 12.22
CA SER A 96 -11.77 16.12 13.57
C SER A 96 -12.20 14.66 13.61
N ILE A 97 -13.33 14.33 12.97
CA ILE A 97 -13.84 12.95 12.85
C ILE A 97 -12.90 12.09 11.98
N ALA A 98 -12.30 12.64 10.92
CA ALA A 98 -11.33 11.95 10.09
C ALA A 98 -10.09 11.53 10.89
N TRP A 99 -9.51 12.46 11.66
CA TRP A 99 -8.37 12.18 12.53
C TRP A 99 -8.71 11.20 13.64
N PHE A 100 -9.85 11.38 14.30
CA PHE A 100 -10.30 10.46 15.34
C PHE A 100 -10.43 9.03 14.80
N SER A 101 -11.08 8.86 13.65
CA SER A 101 -11.27 7.55 13.03
C SER A 101 -9.97 6.94 12.52
N TYR A 102 -9.05 7.76 12.02
CA TYR A 102 -7.68 7.32 11.72
C TYR A 102 -6.99 6.78 12.98
N THR A 103 -7.04 7.52 14.09
CA THR A 103 -6.44 7.10 15.36
C THR A 103 -7.06 5.80 15.88
N VAL A 104 -8.39 5.68 15.87
CA VAL A 104 -9.08 4.44 16.28
C VAL A 104 -8.66 3.27 15.39
N HIS A 105 -8.62 3.47 14.07
CA HIS A 105 -8.21 2.42 13.13
C HIS A 105 -6.75 2.01 13.34
N GLN A 106 -5.84 2.99 13.44
CA GLN A 106 -4.41 2.76 13.58
C GLN A 106 -4.06 2.08 14.89
N LEU A 107 -4.54 2.64 16.01
CA LEU A 107 -4.29 2.10 17.33
C LEU A 107 -5.02 0.77 17.53
N GLY A 108 -6.20 0.59 16.93
CA GLY A 108 -6.92 -0.68 16.91
C GLY A 108 -6.12 -1.80 16.24
N GLN A 109 -5.55 -1.55 15.05
CA GLN A 109 -4.70 -2.53 14.38
C GLN A 109 -3.45 -2.85 15.21
N TRP A 110 -2.77 -1.83 15.73
CA TRP A 110 -1.59 -2.02 16.58
C TRP A 110 -1.92 -2.77 17.87
N PHE A 111 -3.05 -2.49 18.50
CA PHE A 111 -3.50 -3.16 19.70
C PHE A 111 -3.75 -4.65 19.45
N ILE A 112 -4.47 -5.00 18.36
CA ILE A 112 -4.70 -6.40 17.99
C ILE A 112 -3.37 -7.12 17.71
N LEU A 113 -2.45 -6.49 16.98
CA LEU A 113 -1.12 -7.05 16.70
C LEU A 113 -0.31 -7.23 18.00
N ALA A 114 -0.33 -6.25 18.90
CA ALA A 114 0.38 -6.30 20.17
C ALA A 114 -0.17 -7.38 21.08
N MET A 115 -1.50 -7.51 21.18
CA MET A 115 -2.15 -8.60 21.93
C MET A 115 -1.66 -9.96 21.46
N VAL A 116 -1.56 -10.16 20.15
CA VAL A 116 -1.13 -11.43 19.56
C VAL A 116 0.36 -11.65 19.80
N GLN A 117 1.20 -10.63 19.62
CA GLN A 117 2.65 -10.73 19.84
C GLN A 117 3.02 -10.97 21.31
N LEU A 118 2.24 -10.45 22.27
CA LEU A 118 2.49 -10.59 23.71
C LEU A 118 1.81 -11.82 24.32
N SER A 119 0.98 -12.53 23.55
CA SER A 119 0.29 -13.74 24.03
C SER A 119 1.30 -14.83 24.44
N LYS A 120 1.24 -15.26 25.70
CA LYS A 120 2.08 -16.34 26.26
C LYS A 120 1.66 -17.74 25.80
N LYS A 121 0.43 -17.89 25.31
CA LYS A 121 0.02 -19.14 24.66
C LYS A 121 0.97 -19.31 23.47
N LYS A 122 1.55 -20.51 23.28
CA LYS A 122 2.21 -20.89 22.03
C LYS A 122 1.17 -20.79 20.92
N GLN A 123 0.83 -19.59 20.47
CA GLN A 123 -0.01 -19.35 19.31
C GLN A 123 0.93 -19.45 18.12
N THR A 124 1.37 -20.69 17.87
CA THR A 124 0.72 -21.71 17.04
C THR A 124 1.00 -21.39 15.59
N ARG A 125 1.66 -22.37 14.98
CA ARG A 125 1.99 -22.47 13.56
C ARG A 125 0.88 -21.88 12.68
N TRP A 126 1.30 -21.31 11.55
CA TRP A 126 0.43 -20.84 10.48
C TRP A 126 -0.80 -21.72 10.26
N SER A 127 -1.99 -21.15 10.46
CA SER A 127 -3.28 -21.85 10.44
C SER A 127 -3.98 -21.71 9.08
N ASP A 128 -4.83 -22.69 8.75
CA ASP A 128 -5.79 -22.60 7.64
C ASP A 128 -7.15 -22.02 8.08
N ASP A 129 -7.35 -21.85 9.38
CA ASP A 129 -8.56 -21.30 9.96
C ASP A 129 -8.30 -19.95 10.60
N TYR A 130 -9.20 -18.99 10.37
CA TYR A 130 -9.19 -17.73 11.10
C TYR A 130 -9.41 -17.95 12.59
N GLN A 131 -8.54 -17.33 13.36
CA GLN A 131 -8.62 -17.29 14.81
C GLN A 131 -9.39 -16.04 15.23
N TRP A 132 -9.75 -15.95 16.52
CA TRP A 132 -10.56 -14.84 17.01
C TRP A 132 -9.91 -13.47 16.75
N TRP A 133 -8.58 -13.36 16.82
CA TRP A 133 -7.85 -12.12 16.53
C TRP A 133 -7.87 -11.74 15.05
N ASN A 134 -7.92 -12.72 14.13
CA ASN A 134 -8.14 -12.44 12.71
C ASN A 134 -9.52 -11.83 12.52
N TRP A 135 -10.54 -12.39 13.17
CA TRP A 135 -11.91 -11.84 13.12
C TRP A 135 -12.02 -10.45 13.74
N GLN A 136 -11.31 -10.15 14.83
CA GLN A 136 -11.24 -8.79 15.36
C GLN A 136 -10.69 -7.80 14.34
N MET A 137 -9.67 -8.21 13.57
CA MET A 137 -9.13 -7.39 12.49
C MET A 137 -10.13 -7.25 11.33
N VAL A 138 -10.87 -8.32 10.97
CA VAL A 138 -11.99 -8.25 10.00
C VAL A 138 -13.02 -7.20 10.45
N TYR A 139 -13.46 -7.26 11.70
CA TYR A 139 -14.51 -6.38 12.22
C TYR A 139 -14.05 -4.93 12.28
N LEU A 140 -12.83 -4.68 12.76
CA LEU A 140 -12.24 -3.33 12.76
C LEU A 140 -12.17 -2.75 11.35
N ASN A 141 -11.58 -3.50 10.42
CA ASN A 141 -11.41 -3.07 9.04
C ASN A 141 -12.76 -2.90 8.31
N GLY A 142 -13.70 -3.81 8.53
CA GLY A 142 -15.05 -3.75 7.96
C GLY A 142 -15.87 -2.58 8.49
N PHE A 143 -15.81 -2.32 9.80
CA PHE A 143 -16.41 -1.13 10.41
C PHE A 143 -15.83 0.16 9.81
N MET A 144 -14.51 0.22 9.64
CA MET A 144 -13.84 1.37 9.03
C MET A 144 -14.18 1.55 7.56
N ALA A 145 -14.41 0.47 6.81
CA ALA A 145 -14.93 0.50 5.44
C ALA A 145 -16.33 1.14 5.36
N VAL A 146 -17.24 0.76 6.26
CA VAL A 146 -18.58 1.37 6.34
C VAL A 146 -18.48 2.84 6.75
N TYR A 147 -17.70 3.14 7.80
CA TYR A 147 -17.42 4.51 8.23
C TYR A 147 -16.94 5.37 7.07
N LYS A 148 -16.03 4.86 6.24
CA LYS A 148 -15.46 5.60 5.11
C LYS A 148 -16.54 6.09 4.14
N LEU A 149 -17.50 5.24 3.82
CA LEU A 149 -18.61 5.59 2.93
C LEU A 149 -19.51 6.66 3.56
N VAL A 150 -19.84 6.50 4.84
CA VAL A 150 -20.69 7.46 5.58
C VAL A 150 -19.99 8.82 5.71
N HIS A 151 -18.74 8.83 6.17
CA HIS A 151 -17.95 10.03 6.36
C HIS A 151 -17.68 10.75 5.04
N GLY A 152 -17.31 10.01 3.98
CA GLY A 152 -17.16 10.56 2.64
C GLY A 152 -18.44 11.19 2.12
N HIS A 153 -19.61 10.61 2.39
CA HIS A 153 -20.88 11.17 1.96
C HIS A 153 -21.27 12.46 2.70
N ILE A 154 -20.94 12.57 3.98
CA ILE A 154 -21.32 13.72 4.82
C ILE A 154 -20.31 14.86 4.72
N PHE A 155 -19.02 14.55 4.77
CA PHE A 155 -17.94 15.55 4.89
C PHE A 155 -17.00 15.59 3.71
N TYR A 156 -16.96 14.52 2.90
CA TYR A 156 -16.07 14.31 1.76
C TYR A 156 -14.59 14.18 2.09
N ASP A 157 -14.03 15.16 2.78
CA ASP A 157 -12.59 15.26 3.03
C ASP A 157 -12.05 14.07 3.82
N GLY A 158 -10.94 13.50 3.36
CA GLY A 158 -10.09 12.64 4.18
C GLY A 158 -8.99 13.43 4.90
N LEU A 159 -7.93 12.73 5.31
CA LEU A 159 -6.75 13.37 5.90
C LEU A 159 -5.97 14.24 4.90
N ALA A 160 -6.26 14.16 3.59
CA ALA A 160 -5.59 14.94 2.56
C ALA A 160 -5.71 16.48 2.76
N ILE A 161 -6.66 16.96 3.55
CA ILE A 161 -6.72 18.38 3.94
C ILE A 161 -5.49 18.81 4.75
N ASP A 162 -5.04 17.95 5.67
CA ASP A 162 -4.00 18.28 6.64
C ASP A 162 -2.65 17.62 6.34
N VAL A 163 -2.66 16.51 5.61
CA VAL A 163 -1.47 15.71 5.31
C VAL A 163 -1.02 15.97 3.88
N ALA A 164 0.29 16.16 3.68
CA ALA A 164 0.86 16.31 2.34
C ALA A 164 0.88 14.97 1.58
N GLU A 165 0.63 15.00 0.27
CA GLU A 165 0.63 13.81 -0.60
C GLU A 165 1.95 13.06 -0.58
N GLY A 166 3.07 13.79 -0.46
CA GLY A 166 4.39 13.18 -0.29
C GLY A 166 4.47 12.24 0.92
N ILE A 167 3.76 12.52 2.03
CA ILE A 167 3.75 11.66 3.22
C ILE A 167 2.94 10.40 2.94
N ALA A 168 1.78 10.53 2.29
CA ALA A 168 0.96 9.39 1.87
C ALA A 168 1.78 8.47 0.94
N GLN A 169 2.46 9.04 -0.06
CA GLN A 169 3.34 8.30 -0.95
C GLN A 169 4.56 7.69 -0.25
N GLY A 170 5.20 8.42 0.66
CA GLY A 170 6.33 7.92 1.47
C GLY A 170 5.94 6.68 2.29
N SER A 171 4.72 6.64 2.80
CA SER A 171 4.20 5.48 3.54
C SER A 171 3.93 4.26 2.64
N VAL A 172 3.60 4.47 1.35
CA VAL A 172 3.53 3.39 0.35
C VAL A 172 4.91 2.84 0.06
N VAL A 173 5.91 3.71 -0.12
CA VAL A 173 7.30 3.29 -0.33
C VAL A 173 7.83 2.51 0.87
N LEU A 174 7.48 2.90 2.10
CA LEU A 174 7.80 2.12 3.30
C LEU A 174 7.27 0.67 3.21
N ILE A 175 6.03 0.46 2.75
CA ILE A 175 5.45 -0.87 2.54
C ILE A 175 6.28 -1.66 1.51
N LEU A 176 6.60 -1.05 0.38
CA LEU A 176 7.35 -1.69 -0.71
C LEU A 176 8.78 -2.08 -0.29
N VAL A 177 9.48 -1.18 0.40
CA VAL A 177 10.82 -1.44 0.97
C VAL A 177 10.78 -2.63 1.93
N PHE A 178 9.79 -2.67 2.82
CA PHE A 178 9.65 -3.78 3.76
C PHE A 178 9.31 -5.08 3.04
N ALA A 179 8.47 -5.04 2.00
CA ALA A 179 8.15 -6.20 1.18
C ALA A 179 9.41 -6.78 0.50
N ILE A 180 10.27 -5.93 -0.10
CA ILE A 180 11.55 -6.36 -0.67
C ILE A 180 12.43 -7.00 0.41
N ILE A 181 12.64 -6.36 1.56
CA ILE A 181 13.52 -6.89 2.62
C ILE A 181 13.03 -8.26 3.12
N ILE A 182 11.73 -8.42 3.31
CA ILE A 182 11.13 -9.70 3.72
C ILE A 182 11.32 -10.78 2.64
N ALA A 183 11.31 -10.38 1.36
CA ALA A 183 11.44 -11.28 0.22
C ALA A 183 12.89 -11.66 -0.14
N ILE A 184 13.91 -10.94 0.37
CA ILE A 184 15.34 -11.17 0.09
C ILE A 184 15.75 -12.66 0.16
N PRO A 185 15.36 -13.45 1.18
CA PRO A 185 15.79 -14.84 1.27
C PRO A 185 15.29 -15.72 0.10
N TYR A 186 14.18 -15.33 -0.52
CA TYR A 186 13.50 -16.12 -1.53
C TYR A 186 13.91 -15.71 -2.94
N ARG A 187 13.97 -14.40 -3.22
CA ARG A 187 14.18 -13.84 -4.56
C ARG A 187 15.40 -12.94 -4.72
N GLY A 188 16.19 -12.76 -3.66
CA GLY A 188 17.34 -11.86 -3.68
C GLY A 188 16.95 -10.38 -3.63
N ILE A 189 17.94 -9.52 -3.76
CA ILE A 189 17.81 -8.05 -3.83
C ILE A 189 17.53 -7.62 -5.27
N ILE A 190 18.29 -8.13 -6.24
CA ILE A 190 18.14 -7.78 -7.65
C ILE A 190 18.60 -8.94 -8.55
N PHE A 191 17.87 -9.23 -9.61
CA PHE A 191 18.12 -10.31 -10.57
C PHE A 191 18.31 -11.70 -9.94
N GLY A 192 17.71 -11.97 -8.78
CA GLY A 192 17.94 -13.21 -8.03
C GLY A 192 19.21 -13.23 -7.17
N TYR A 193 20.08 -12.23 -7.30
CA TYR A 193 21.34 -12.08 -6.55
C TYR A 193 21.14 -11.40 -5.20
N GLY A 194 22.16 -11.50 -4.33
CA GLY A 194 22.14 -10.85 -3.01
C GLY A 194 21.20 -11.53 -2.00
N LYS A 195 20.87 -12.81 -2.21
CA LYS A 195 20.12 -13.61 -1.22
C LYS A 195 20.85 -13.62 0.12
N ARG A 196 20.06 -13.54 1.20
CA ARG A 196 20.53 -13.65 2.58
C ARG A 196 19.69 -14.70 3.31
N PRO A 197 20.24 -15.38 4.32
CA PRO A 197 19.47 -16.36 5.06
C PRO A 197 18.30 -15.69 5.78
N ALA A 198 17.19 -16.41 5.93
CA ALA A 198 16.02 -15.93 6.67
C ALA A 198 16.32 -15.66 8.16
N SER A 199 17.46 -16.16 8.67
CA SER A 199 17.99 -15.92 10.01
C SER A 199 18.76 -14.60 10.14
N ASP A 200 19.00 -13.85 9.06
CA ASP A 200 19.64 -12.53 9.15
C ASP A 200 18.87 -11.62 10.13
N ALA A 201 19.60 -10.94 11.02
CA ALA A 201 19.02 -10.18 12.12
C ALA A 201 18.10 -9.05 11.64
N VAL A 202 18.48 -8.35 10.55
CA VAL A 202 17.68 -7.26 9.99
C VAL A 202 16.39 -7.82 9.39
N ILE A 203 16.49 -8.91 8.63
CA ILE A 203 15.33 -9.60 8.05
C ILE A 203 14.39 -10.11 9.14
N GLN A 204 14.91 -10.72 10.20
CA GLN A 204 14.10 -11.18 11.34
C GLN A 204 13.39 -10.02 12.04
N PHE A 205 14.09 -8.90 12.25
CA PHE A 205 13.51 -7.70 12.84
C PHE A 205 12.35 -7.18 11.99
N VAL A 206 12.57 -6.98 10.68
CA VAL A 206 11.52 -6.52 9.76
C VAL A 206 10.37 -7.51 9.73
N ARG A 207 10.61 -8.82 9.59
CA ARG A 207 9.54 -9.84 9.62
C ARG A 207 8.74 -9.83 10.91
N LYS A 208 9.36 -9.52 12.05
CA LYS A 208 8.67 -9.45 13.34
C LYS A 208 7.80 -8.20 13.47
N TYR A 209 8.26 -7.05 12.98
CA TYR A 209 7.62 -5.75 13.25
C TYR A 209 6.93 -5.11 12.03
N HIS A 210 7.04 -5.69 10.83
CA HIS A 210 6.46 -5.12 9.61
C HIS A 210 4.96 -4.84 9.72
N GLY A 211 4.21 -5.65 10.47
CA GLY A 211 2.78 -5.43 10.67
C GLY A 211 2.45 -4.02 11.20
N TYR A 212 3.28 -3.46 12.09
CA TYR A 212 3.06 -2.11 12.62
C TYR A 212 3.37 -1.03 11.59
N ALA A 213 4.47 -1.16 10.84
CA ALA A 213 4.87 -0.20 9.82
C ALA A 213 3.97 -0.26 8.58
N MET A 214 3.61 -1.46 8.12
CA MET A 214 2.70 -1.64 7.00
C MET A 214 1.28 -1.22 7.34
N SER A 215 0.79 -1.49 8.57
CA SER A 215 -0.51 -0.95 9.01
C SER A 215 -0.52 0.57 9.04
N PHE A 216 0.58 1.21 9.43
CA PHE A 216 0.71 2.68 9.31
C PHE A 216 0.47 3.15 7.88
N GLY A 217 1.17 2.58 6.90
CA GLY A 217 0.98 2.97 5.50
C GLY A 217 -0.42 2.66 4.98
N THR A 218 -0.97 1.48 5.28
CA THR A 218 -2.30 1.10 4.77
C THR A 218 -3.40 1.94 5.42
N VAL A 219 -3.40 2.12 6.74
CA VAL A 219 -4.45 2.87 7.45
C VAL A 219 -4.36 4.37 7.12
N LEU A 220 -3.15 4.93 7.00
CA LEU A 220 -2.96 6.32 6.58
C LEU A 220 -3.57 6.56 5.20
N ASN A 221 -3.21 5.76 4.19
CA ASN A 221 -3.73 5.96 2.83
C ASN A 221 -5.25 5.75 2.75
N PHE A 222 -5.80 4.77 3.48
CA PHE A 222 -7.24 4.54 3.57
C PHE A 222 -8.01 5.78 4.07
N HIS A 223 -7.48 6.45 5.11
CA HIS A 223 -8.11 7.66 5.66
C HIS A 223 -7.72 8.94 4.91
N TYR A 224 -6.60 8.94 4.19
CA TYR A 224 -6.10 10.07 3.40
C TYR A 224 -7.02 10.42 2.23
N HIS A 225 -7.32 9.45 1.37
CA HIS A 225 -8.05 9.71 0.12
C HIS A 225 -9.55 9.85 0.34
N PRO A 226 -10.24 10.89 -0.15
CA PRO A 226 -11.71 10.98 -0.13
C PRO A 226 -12.36 9.85 -0.96
N VAL A 227 -13.66 9.66 -0.76
CA VAL A 227 -14.47 8.72 -1.56
C VAL A 227 -14.79 9.39 -2.89
N GLU A 228 -14.12 8.95 -3.96
CA GLU A 228 -14.21 9.56 -5.28
C GLU A 228 -14.52 8.56 -6.39
N GLY A 229 -15.26 9.04 -7.39
CA GLY A 229 -15.81 8.25 -8.48
C GLY A 229 -14.91 8.12 -9.70
N THR A 230 -13.59 8.15 -9.53
CA THR A 230 -12.62 8.10 -10.62
C THR A 230 -11.95 6.74 -10.74
N MET A 231 -11.50 6.37 -11.94
CA MET A 231 -10.80 5.09 -12.16
C MET A 231 -9.59 4.89 -11.23
N GLY A 232 -8.83 5.96 -10.98
CA GLY A 232 -7.68 5.91 -10.07
C GLY A 232 -8.10 5.63 -8.63
N HIS A 233 -9.16 6.28 -8.14
CA HIS A 233 -9.70 6.02 -6.81
C HIS A 233 -10.33 4.64 -6.71
N THR A 234 -11.08 4.18 -7.71
CA THR A 234 -11.66 2.84 -7.74
C THR A 234 -10.57 1.78 -7.56
N PHE A 235 -9.54 1.77 -8.42
CA PHE A 235 -8.45 0.80 -8.33
C PHE A 235 -7.57 1.01 -7.08
N GLY A 236 -7.51 2.23 -6.55
CA GLY A 236 -6.90 2.55 -5.26
C GLY A 236 -7.65 1.93 -4.09
N PHE A 237 -8.98 2.06 -4.04
CA PHE A 237 -9.81 1.43 -3.01
C PHE A 237 -9.83 -0.10 -3.13
N VAL A 238 -9.82 -0.65 -4.35
CA VAL A 238 -9.61 -2.09 -4.54
C VAL A 238 -8.26 -2.49 -3.93
N TYR A 239 -7.17 -1.77 -4.24
CA TYR A 239 -5.86 -2.09 -3.68
C TYR A 239 -5.84 -2.01 -2.15
N GLN A 240 -6.43 -0.95 -1.61
CA GLN A 240 -6.51 -0.70 -0.20
C GLN A 240 -7.26 -1.82 0.53
N CYS A 241 -8.34 -2.34 -0.06
CA CYS A 241 -9.05 -3.50 0.45
C CYS A 241 -8.21 -4.79 0.39
N LEU A 242 -7.45 -5.00 -0.70
CA LEU A 242 -6.53 -6.15 -0.81
C LEU A 242 -5.45 -6.11 0.29
N LEU A 243 -4.86 -4.94 0.55
CA LEU A 243 -3.87 -4.74 1.62
C LEU A 243 -4.49 -4.88 3.02
N ILE A 244 -5.73 -4.40 3.20
CA ILE A 244 -6.51 -4.61 4.42
C ILE A 244 -6.78 -6.11 4.65
N TRP A 245 -7.14 -6.88 3.62
CA TRP A 245 -7.23 -8.34 3.72
C TRP A 245 -5.89 -8.97 4.12
N GLN A 246 -4.77 -8.48 3.57
CA GLN A 246 -3.45 -8.93 3.99
C GLN A 246 -3.18 -8.65 5.47
N SER A 247 -3.62 -7.49 5.99
CA SER A 247 -3.53 -7.14 7.41
C SER A 247 -4.35 -8.08 8.29
N THR A 248 -5.53 -8.51 7.84
CA THR A 248 -6.39 -9.49 8.52
C THR A 248 -5.78 -10.90 8.53
N ASN A 249 -5.03 -11.26 7.49
CA ASN A 249 -4.50 -12.61 7.30
C ASN A 249 -3.28 -12.96 8.17
N PHE A 250 -2.86 -12.11 9.12
CA PHE A 250 -1.69 -12.41 9.95
C PHE A 250 -1.81 -13.77 10.64
N LEU A 251 -0.71 -14.56 10.60
CA LEU A 251 -0.65 -15.96 11.07
C LEU A 251 -1.58 -16.96 10.34
N HIS A 252 -2.30 -16.54 9.30
CA HIS A 252 -3.05 -17.42 8.40
C HIS A 252 -2.20 -17.76 7.15
N LYS A 253 -2.30 -18.99 6.62
CA LYS A 253 -1.45 -19.42 5.48
C LYS A 253 -1.60 -18.54 4.23
N SER A 254 -2.78 -17.94 4.01
CA SER A 254 -3.01 -17.04 2.87
C SER A 254 -2.07 -15.83 2.86
N HIS A 255 -1.64 -15.33 4.02
CA HIS A 255 -0.75 -14.16 4.12
C HIS A 255 0.63 -14.39 3.50
N ARG A 256 1.05 -15.65 3.38
CA ARG A 256 2.33 -16.03 2.75
C ARG A 256 2.15 -16.75 1.42
N ASN A 257 0.93 -16.80 0.88
CA ASN A 257 0.71 -17.38 -0.43
C ASN A 257 1.44 -16.55 -1.48
N LYS A 258 2.31 -17.19 -2.27
CA LYS A 258 3.21 -16.50 -3.21
C LYS A 258 2.43 -15.73 -4.28
N SER A 259 1.36 -16.29 -4.81
CA SER A 259 0.55 -15.65 -5.86
C SER A 259 -0.23 -14.46 -5.30
N TRP A 260 -0.76 -14.58 -4.09
CA TRP A 260 -1.43 -13.48 -3.39
C TRP A 260 -0.47 -12.33 -3.06
N VAL A 261 0.69 -12.63 -2.48
CA VAL A 261 1.71 -11.60 -2.18
C VAL A 261 2.20 -10.94 -3.47
N LEU A 262 2.44 -11.73 -4.53
CA LEU A 262 2.81 -11.17 -5.82
C LEU A 262 1.73 -10.25 -6.40
N LEU A 263 0.46 -10.63 -6.29
CA LEU A 263 -0.66 -9.77 -6.71
C LEU A 263 -0.65 -8.44 -5.94
N LEU A 264 -0.45 -8.47 -4.62
CA LEU A 264 -0.38 -7.24 -3.82
C LEU A 264 0.78 -6.35 -4.27
N GLU A 265 1.98 -6.94 -4.42
CA GLU A 265 3.18 -6.19 -4.82
C GLU A 265 3.08 -5.61 -6.24
N THR A 266 2.36 -6.27 -7.16
CA THR A 266 2.22 -5.79 -8.55
C THR A 266 0.98 -4.95 -8.77
N TRP A 267 0.01 -4.93 -7.86
CA TRP A 267 -1.18 -4.09 -8.02
C TRP A 267 -0.83 -2.58 -8.06
N VAL A 268 0.26 -2.19 -7.39
CA VAL A 268 0.77 -0.81 -7.44
C VAL A 268 1.13 -0.36 -8.86
N PHE A 269 1.55 -1.28 -9.74
CA PHE A 269 1.76 -0.99 -11.16
C PHE A 269 0.45 -0.56 -11.83
N ILE A 270 -0.63 -1.32 -11.60
CA ILE A 270 -1.96 -1.03 -12.17
C ILE A 270 -2.46 0.31 -11.61
N HIS A 271 -2.57 0.41 -10.29
CA HIS A 271 -3.12 1.59 -9.63
C HIS A 271 -2.30 2.86 -9.90
N GLY A 272 -0.97 2.79 -9.77
CA GLY A 272 -0.08 3.93 -10.02
C GLY A 272 -0.11 4.40 -11.47
N THR A 273 -0.13 3.48 -12.44
CA THR A 273 -0.27 3.83 -13.86
C THR A 273 -1.60 4.51 -14.14
N LEU A 274 -2.71 3.94 -13.67
CA LEU A 274 -4.05 4.50 -13.90
C LEU A 274 -4.17 5.89 -13.26
N THR A 275 -3.69 6.07 -12.03
CA THR A 275 -3.72 7.36 -11.33
C THR A 275 -2.93 8.42 -12.10
N ALA A 276 -1.75 8.08 -12.61
CA ALA A 276 -0.92 9.01 -13.36
C ALA A 276 -1.45 9.34 -14.76
N LEU A 277 -2.20 8.42 -15.40
CA LEU A 277 -2.86 8.69 -16.68
C LEU A 277 -4.03 9.68 -16.55
N ILE A 278 -4.77 9.60 -15.43
CA ILE A 278 -5.91 10.46 -15.17
C ILE A 278 -5.53 11.78 -14.51
N GLN A 279 -4.31 11.94 -14.00
CA GLN A 279 -3.81 13.24 -13.53
C GLN A 279 -3.24 14.09 -14.69
N PRO A 280 -3.21 15.42 -14.59
CA PRO A 280 -2.51 16.27 -15.56
C PRO A 280 -1.00 15.95 -15.60
N GLY A 281 -0.38 16.03 -16.79
CA GLY A 281 1.05 15.82 -16.99
C GLY A 281 1.42 14.50 -17.70
N ILE A 282 2.72 14.20 -17.75
CA ILE A 282 3.31 13.01 -18.42
C ILE A 282 3.90 12.02 -17.37
N GLY A 283 3.41 12.09 -16.13
CA GLY A 283 3.90 11.29 -15.00
C GLY A 283 3.70 9.78 -15.13
N TRP A 284 2.85 9.31 -16.07
CA TRP A 284 2.53 7.89 -16.23
C TRP A 284 3.75 7.01 -16.54
N GLN A 285 4.76 7.56 -17.24
CA GLN A 285 6.00 6.84 -17.55
C GLN A 285 6.75 6.47 -16.28
N ILE A 286 6.66 7.29 -15.23
CA ILE A 286 7.30 7.04 -13.93
C ILE A 286 6.73 5.79 -13.29
N PHE A 287 5.41 5.76 -13.14
CA PHE A 287 4.73 4.67 -12.44
C PHE A 287 4.68 3.39 -13.28
N SER A 288 4.40 3.51 -14.58
CA SER A 288 4.26 2.35 -15.45
C SER A 288 5.61 1.66 -15.68
N TYR A 289 6.60 2.36 -16.23
CA TYR A 289 7.90 1.76 -16.49
C TYR A 289 8.66 1.46 -15.21
N GLY A 290 8.58 2.34 -14.21
CA GLY A 290 9.25 2.14 -12.93
C GLY A 290 8.81 0.86 -12.22
N PHE A 291 7.51 0.65 -12.03
CA PHE A 291 7.03 -0.58 -11.37
C PHE A 291 7.19 -1.82 -12.24
N MET A 292 7.11 -1.71 -13.58
CA MET A 292 7.44 -2.83 -14.45
C MET A 292 8.92 -3.22 -14.32
N ILE A 293 9.83 -2.26 -14.26
CA ILE A 293 11.26 -2.53 -14.01
C ILE A 293 11.41 -3.24 -12.66
N MET A 294 10.78 -2.74 -11.60
CA MET A 294 10.82 -3.42 -10.29
C MET A 294 10.38 -4.89 -10.41
N PHE A 295 9.23 -5.14 -11.05
CA PHE A 295 8.76 -6.51 -11.29
C PHE A 295 9.80 -7.38 -12.01
N LEU A 296 10.38 -6.86 -13.10
CA LEU A 296 11.33 -7.58 -13.93
C LEU A 296 12.67 -7.84 -13.23
N VAL A 297 13.13 -6.93 -12.37
CA VAL A 297 14.43 -7.06 -11.69
C VAL A 297 14.32 -7.70 -10.30
N ASN A 298 13.13 -7.78 -9.70
CA ASN A 298 12.93 -8.28 -8.33
C ASN A 298 11.81 -9.33 -8.23
N GLN A 299 10.54 -8.95 -8.37
CA GLN A 299 9.39 -9.82 -8.05
C GLN A 299 9.35 -11.09 -8.93
N ILE A 300 9.68 -11.00 -10.22
CA ILE A 300 9.62 -12.13 -11.16
C ILE A 300 10.51 -13.31 -10.74
N PHE A 301 11.60 -13.06 -10.02
CA PHE A 301 12.55 -14.06 -9.52
C PHE A 301 11.99 -14.93 -8.38
N GLN A 302 10.80 -14.62 -7.88
CA GLN A 302 10.05 -15.49 -6.97
C GLN A 302 9.21 -16.55 -7.72
N THR A 303 9.01 -16.36 -9.03
CA THR A 303 8.17 -17.21 -9.87
C THR A 303 8.98 -18.27 -10.61
N LYS A 304 8.29 -19.25 -11.23
CA LYS A 304 8.95 -20.21 -12.13
C LYS A 304 9.35 -19.58 -13.48
N LEU A 305 8.82 -18.40 -13.82
CA LEU A 305 9.09 -17.74 -15.10
C LEU A 305 10.57 -17.39 -15.24
N SER A 306 11.22 -16.97 -14.15
CA SER A 306 12.64 -16.60 -14.14
C SER A 306 13.59 -17.77 -14.42
N GLN A 307 13.10 -19.02 -14.40
CA GLN A 307 13.88 -20.21 -14.70
C GLN A 307 13.96 -20.49 -16.20
N ASN A 308 13.01 -19.96 -17.00
CA ASN A 308 12.99 -20.14 -18.44
C ASN A 308 13.69 -18.95 -19.13
N ARG A 309 14.92 -19.17 -19.60
CA ARG A 309 15.74 -18.13 -20.23
C ARG A 309 15.09 -17.53 -21.47
N LEU A 310 14.50 -18.35 -22.34
CA LEU A 310 13.85 -17.87 -23.56
C LEU A 310 12.66 -16.97 -23.23
N LEU A 311 11.82 -17.41 -22.29
CA LEU A 311 10.68 -16.61 -21.84
C LEU A 311 11.12 -15.28 -21.21
N MET A 312 12.16 -15.30 -20.38
CA MET A 312 12.74 -14.08 -19.82
C MET A 312 13.27 -13.15 -20.91
N SER A 313 14.02 -13.66 -21.90
CA SER A 313 14.49 -12.88 -23.03
C SER A 313 13.35 -12.23 -23.81
N VAL A 314 12.26 -12.97 -24.06
CA VAL A 314 11.05 -12.44 -24.71
C VAL A 314 10.41 -11.32 -23.87
N ILE A 315 10.24 -11.54 -22.56
CA ILE A 315 9.65 -10.54 -21.66
C ILE A 315 10.49 -9.26 -21.61
N TYR A 316 11.83 -9.38 -21.45
CA TYR A 316 12.71 -8.22 -21.45
C TYR A 316 12.67 -7.49 -22.79
N THR A 317 12.73 -8.22 -23.92
CA THR A 317 12.69 -7.64 -25.26
C THR A 317 11.39 -6.89 -25.50
N ALA A 318 10.26 -7.49 -25.13
CA ALA A 318 8.95 -6.85 -25.22
C ALA A 318 8.89 -5.57 -24.38
N PHE A 319 9.42 -5.59 -23.15
CA PHE A 319 9.53 -4.40 -22.31
C PHE A 319 10.40 -3.31 -22.96
N PHE A 320 11.58 -3.66 -23.50
CA PHE A 320 12.46 -2.70 -24.16
C PHE A 320 11.81 -2.07 -25.40
N ILE A 321 11.11 -2.86 -26.24
CA ILE A 321 10.37 -2.34 -27.39
C ILE A 321 9.26 -1.38 -26.93
N TRP A 322 8.50 -1.75 -25.90
CA TRP A 322 7.44 -0.92 -25.35
C TRP A 322 7.97 0.39 -24.75
N ALA A 323 9.05 0.33 -23.98
CA ALA A 323 9.72 1.52 -23.42
C ALA A 323 10.31 2.41 -24.52
N HIS A 324 10.98 1.82 -25.50
CA HIS A 324 11.51 2.55 -26.66
C HIS A 324 10.41 3.32 -27.40
N TRP A 325 9.26 2.66 -27.63
CA TRP A 325 8.13 3.30 -28.29
C TRP A 325 7.52 4.43 -27.45
N GLY A 326 7.39 4.27 -26.13
CA GLY A 326 6.83 5.33 -25.28
C GLY A 326 7.76 6.53 -25.06
N PHE A 327 9.07 6.36 -25.18
CA PHE A 327 10.04 7.45 -25.17
C PHE A 327 10.41 7.99 -26.56
N ARG A 328 9.73 7.56 -27.63
CA ARG A 328 10.04 8.00 -29.01
C ARG A 328 9.95 9.52 -29.21
N LYS A 329 9.03 10.18 -28.48
CA LYS A 329 8.81 11.64 -28.53
C LYS A 329 9.25 12.37 -27.26
N ASP A 330 9.64 11.62 -26.23
CA ASP A 330 9.95 12.14 -24.90
C ASP A 330 11.27 11.50 -24.47
N LYS A 331 12.35 12.29 -24.43
CA LYS A 331 13.69 11.77 -24.11
C LYS A 331 14.02 11.83 -22.62
N VAL A 332 13.02 12.05 -21.77
CA VAL A 332 13.20 12.13 -20.31
C VAL A 332 13.27 10.72 -19.71
N TYR A 333 14.32 9.98 -20.06
CA TYR A 333 14.49 8.56 -19.73
C TYR A 333 14.58 8.29 -18.23
N TYR A 334 14.96 9.27 -17.42
CA TYR A 334 15.03 9.11 -15.95
C TYR A 334 13.68 8.73 -15.35
N ARG A 335 12.56 9.05 -16.02
CA ARG A 335 11.22 8.70 -15.52
C ARG A 335 11.08 7.19 -15.32
N ALA A 336 11.62 6.38 -16.24
CA ALA A 336 11.58 4.92 -16.08
C ALA A 336 12.43 4.43 -14.90
N THR A 337 13.52 5.12 -14.56
CA THR A 337 14.43 4.69 -13.49
C THR A 337 14.13 5.32 -12.14
N PHE A 338 13.25 6.33 -12.08
CA PHE A 338 12.91 7.07 -10.87
C PHE A 338 12.48 6.17 -9.70
N ILE A 339 11.46 5.33 -9.93
CA ILE A 339 10.96 4.40 -8.90
C ILE A 339 12.02 3.37 -8.53
N PRO A 340 12.63 2.62 -9.47
CA PRO A 340 13.65 1.64 -9.13
C PRO A 340 14.81 2.21 -8.32
N ILE A 341 15.36 3.34 -8.75
CA ILE A 341 16.47 4.00 -8.05
C ILE A 341 16.03 4.40 -6.63
N SER A 342 14.90 5.09 -6.52
CA SER A 342 14.39 5.56 -5.22
C SER A 342 14.11 4.41 -4.25
N GLU A 343 13.46 3.36 -4.73
CA GLU A 343 13.09 2.20 -3.91
C GLU A 343 14.33 1.42 -3.47
N TYR A 344 15.29 1.18 -4.38
CA TYR A 344 16.55 0.52 -4.02
C TYR A 344 17.40 1.35 -3.05
N LEU A 345 17.48 2.67 -3.23
CA LEU A 345 18.16 3.55 -2.27
C LEU A 345 17.52 3.44 -0.88
N CYS A 346 16.19 3.41 -0.80
CA CYS A 346 15.47 3.21 0.45
C CYS A 346 15.72 1.82 1.08
N VAL A 347 15.77 0.77 0.26
CA VAL A 347 16.12 -0.59 0.71
C VAL A 347 17.54 -0.63 1.28
N TYR A 348 18.52 -0.09 0.56
CA TYR A 348 19.92 -0.07 1.02
C TYR A 348 20.09 0.81 2.26
N PHE A 349 19.38 1.93 2.35
CA PHE A 349 19.32 2.75 3.56
C PHE A 349 18.79 1.94 4.76
N ALA A 350 17.65 1.27 4.61
CA ALA A 350 17.07 0.46 5.69
C ALA A 350 17.96 -0.70 6.12
N LEU A 351 18.58 -1.40 5.16
CA LEU A 351 19.55 -2.46 5.44
C LEU A 351 20.81 -1.92 6.14
N GLY A 352 21.32 -0.77 5.70
CA GLY A 352 22.48 -0.09 6.28
C GLY A 352 22.22 0.32 7.73
N VAL A 353 21.11 1.01 8.00
CA VAL A 353 20.69 1.36 9.36
C VAL A 353 20.52 0.11 10.22
N GLY A 354 19.90 -0.95 9.68
CA GLY A 354 19.75 -2.22 10.37
C GLY A 354 21.09 -2.86 10.78
N LYS A 355 22.08 -2.85 9.88
CA LYS A 355 23.42 -3.40 10.16
C LYS A 355 24.24 -2.53 11.11
N LEU A 356 24.15 -1.21 11.01
CA LEU A 356 24.74 -0.30 11.97
C LEU A 356 24.13 -0.48 13.37
N THR A 357 22.82 -0.69 13.44
CA THR A 357 22.11 -0.99 14.69
C THR A 357 22.60 -2.31 15.30
N GLU A 358 22.71 -3.37 14.49
CA GLU A 358 23.25 -4.66 14.92
C GLU A 358 24.67 -4.51 15.50
N TYR A 359 25.55 -3.79 14.80
CA TYR A 359 26.91 -3.50 15.26
C TYR A 359 26.92 -2.69 16.58
N ALA A 360 26.13 -1.62 16.67
CA ALA A 360 26.05 -0.77 17.85
C ALA A 360 25.55 -1.53 19.09
N VAL A 361 24.55 -2.40 18.92
CA VAL A 361 24.02 -3.25 19.99
C VAL A 361 25.06 -4.26 20.49
N GLN A 362 25.91 -4.78 19.61
CA GLN A 362 27.01 -5.68 20.01
C GLN A 362 28.08 -4.95 20.81
N LYS A 363 28.36 -3.67 20.50
CA LYS A 363 29.33 -2.85 21.23
C LYS A 363 28.80 -2.29 22.54
N LEU A 364 27.50 -1.98 22.60
CA LEU A 364 26.85 -1.33 23.74
C LEU A 364 25.59 -2.11 24.17
N PRO A 365 25.74 -3.34 24.71
CA PRO A 365 24.60 -4.20 25.03
C PRO A 365 23.64 -3.61 26.06
N GLY A 366 24.15 -2.79 27.00
CA GLY A 366 23.32 -2.06 27.98
C GLY A 366 22.36 -1.04 27.36
N LEU A 367 22.66 -0.56 26.15
CA LEU A 367 21.84 0.40 25.41
C LEU A 367 21.04 -0.25 24.28
N LYS A 368 20.89 -1.59 24.28
CA LYS A 368 20.23 -2.32 23.20
C LYS A 368 18.83 -1.79 22.85
N LYS A 369 17.96 -1.62 23.85
CA LYS A 369 16.59 -1.14 23.65
C LYS A 369 16.54 0.27 23.05
N PRO A 370 17.17 1.31 23.66
CA PRO A 370 17.12 2.65 23.10
C PRO A 370 17.75 2.74 21.71
N ILE A 371 18.86 2.02 21.45
CA ILE A 371 19.48 1.97 20.10
C ILE A 371 18.50 1.41 19.07
N VAL A 372 17.91 0.24 19.33
CA VAL A 372 16.97 -0.40 18.38
C VAL A 372 15.73 0.47 18.14
N ILE A 373 15.16 1.05 19.20
CA ILE A 373 13.96 1.90 19.08
C ILE A 373 14.30 3.14 18.26
N THR A 374 15.38 3.84 18.60
CA THR A 374 15.79 5.08 17.92
C THR A 374 16.09 4.82 16.44
N SER A 375 16.84 3.75 16.14
CA SER A 375 17.13 3.37 14.75
C SER A 375 15.89 3.00 13.97
N ALA A 376 14.96 2.22 14.55
CA ALA A 376 13.75 1.81 13.87
C ALA A 376 12.81 3.00 13.59
N VAL A 377 12.55 3.83 14.62
CA VAL A 377 11.72 5.03 14.47
C VAL A 377 12.36 6.02 13.52
N GLY A 378 13.66 6.29 13.67
CA GLY A 378 14.41 7.18 12.80
C GLY A 378 14.41 6.73 11.35
N ALA A 379 14.59 5.43 11.08
CA ALA A 379 14.51 4.89 9.73
C ALA A 379 13.10 5.02 9.13
N THR A 380 12.05 4.72 9.90
CA THR A 380 10.67 4.88 9.43
C THR A 380 10.33 6.34 9.14
N VAL A 381 10.75 7.28 10.00
CA VAL A 381 10.57 8.72 9.77
C VAL A 381 11.34 9.18 8.55
N ALA A 382 12.60 8.78 8.39
CA ALA A 382 13.42 9.13 7.23
C ALA A 382 12.81 8.61 5.92
N LEU A 383 12.36 7.34 5.89
CA LEU A 383 11.70 6.74 4.73
C LEU A 383 10.37 7.42 4.38
N THR A 384 9.62 7.89 5.38
CA THR A 384 8.30 8.48 5.15
C THR A 384 8.39 9.99 4.88
N VAL A 385 8.96 10.74 5.82
CA VAL A 385 9.05 12.22 5.77
C VAL A 385 10.19 12.68 4.88
N GLY A 386 11.36 12.03 4.96
CA GLY A 386 12.50 12.40 4.12
C GLY A 386 12.18 12.24 2.64
N LEU A 387 11.54 11.13 2.27
CA LEU A 387 11.08 10.94 0.90
C LEU A 387 9.98 11.95 0.52
N ALA A 388 9.03 12.23 1.41
CA ALA A 388 8.00 13.25 1.18
C ALA A 388 8.60 14.62 0.86
N MET A 389 9.67 15.02 1.57
CA MET A 389 10.39 16.27 1.31
C MET A 389 11.07 16.28 -0.05
N THR A 390 11.67 15.16 -0.47
CA THR A 390 12.24 15.01 -1.82
C THR A 390 11.17 15.14 -2.89
N LEU A 391 10.04 14.45 -2.71
CA LEU A 391 8.93 14.46 -3.66
C LEU A 391 8.28 15.85 -3.74
N ALA A 392 8.14 16.58 -2.63
CA ALA A 392 7.59 17.93 -2.59
C ALA A 392 8.44 19.00 -3.31
N GLY A 393 9.57 18.63 -3.93
CA GLY A 393 10.43 19.55 -4.68
C GLY A 393 11.41 20.34 -3.81
N ASN A 394 11.49 20.07 -2.50
CA ASN A 394 12.48 20.71 -1.61
C ASN A 394 13.91 20.22 -1.89
N LEU A 395 14.05 19.09 -2.58
CA LEU A 395 15.30 18.60 -3.16
C LEU A 395 15.08 18.43 -4.66
N THR A 396 15.64 19.33 -5.47
CA THR A 396 15.62 19.24 -6.93
C THR A 396 16.57 18.13 -7.39
N VAL A 397 16.09 16.89 -7.39
CA VAL A 397 16.80 15.73 -7.97
C VAL A 397 16.51 15.62 -9.48
N TYR A 398 15.36 16.12 -9.93
CA TYR A 398 14.94 16.14 -11.34
C TYR A 398 14.23 17.46 -11.67
N ASN A 399 14.44 17.98 -12.89
CA ASN A 399 13.97 19.30 -13.32
C ASN A 399 12.48 19.36 -13.72
N ASP A 400 11.78 18.22 -13.80
CA ASP A 400 10.41 18.16 -14.31
C ASP A 400 9.38 17.74 -13.24
N TYR A 401 9.73 17.76 -11.96
CA TYR A 401 8.74 17.53 -10.90
C TYR A 401 7.89 18.77 -10.68
#